data_AF-F3GHQ4-F1
#
_entry.id   AF-F3GHQ4-F1
#
_cell.length_a   1.000
_cell.length_b   1.000
_cell.length_c   1.000
_cell.angle_alpha   90.00
_cell.angle_beta   90.00
_cell.angle_gamma   90.00
#
_symmetry.space_group_name_H-M   'P 1'
#
loop_
_entity.id
_entity.type
_entity.pdbx_description
1 polymer ?
#
loop_
_entity_poly.entity_id
_entity_poly.type
_entity_poly.pdbx_seq_one_letter_code
_entity_poly.pdbx_strand_id
1 'polypeptide(L)'
;FGPNPDPQYFKAVYGALADAGVRAINNSWGSQPADVTYATEAGVRAAYAQHYNRGTWLDEAANVSRKGVINVFSAGNTGYANASVRASLPFFQPDLEGHWLAVSGLDSSNGQRYNQCGLSKYWCITMPGRLVNSTVPGGGYGIKSGTSMSAPHATGALALVMERFPYMTNEQALQVLLTTATQLDGSITQAPTNSVGWGVANLERAMRGPGQLLGTFDANLGAGLTDVWSNNISDQALIQRQAEDSAEQATWQQTLISKGWQNGVASTASQQDQADYATGTARAAAAAQRQYQGSLIKSGAGRLILEGANTYRGDTLVNGGLLSVNGSLVSAVQVNAGGTLGGNGQIGGLTARNGGIVAPGNSIGTLQVNGNVTLEPGSTYAVELSPTASDRIVATGSATVSGANMTLALENATPVALSSAPIQSVVGRQYNVLQAANGINGQFGSVSSNYAFLGGRLDYAANAVALNVEQTAAFNSVAQTPNQAAVATAAEQLGAGNAVYENLLLTQSAASARDSFQQLSGEIYPAIGSVLINDSRQVRDAVGERLGASVFGTDGNTAAQDNVWLKALGAWGKTDSRDDTAGYTSSIGGLLAGVDGNLADDTRLGVVAGYSDSSLNMGSGTHSRASVDSYHLGAYLGQ
;
A
#
# COMPACT_ATOMS: atom_id res chain seq x y z
N PHE A 1 48.69 4.67 1.52
CA PHE A 1 49.33 5.31 0.37
C PHE A 1 49.44 6.78 0.68
N GLY A 2 50.56 7.41 0.31
CA GLY A 2 50.70 8.87 0.37
C GLY A 2 50.03 9.55 -0.83
N PRO A 3 50.38 10.81 -1.13
CA PRO A 3 49.76 11.60 -2.21
C PRO A 3 50.27 11.23 -3.62
N ASN A 4 51.34 10.45 -3.74
CA ASN A 4 52.05 10.19 -5.00
C ASN A 4 51.36 9.29 -6.05
N PRO A 5 50.40 8.38 -5.74
CA PRO A 5 49.74 7.60 -6.78
C PRO A 5 49.04 8.47 -7.83
N ASP A 6 49.07 8.04 -9.09
CA ASP A 6 48.53 8.81 -10.23
C ASP A 6 47.02 9.02 -10.11
N PRO A 7 46.54 10.26 -9.89
CA PRO A 7 45.12 10.55 -9.78
C PRO A 7 44.34 10.25 -11.06
N GLN A 8 44.94 10.33 -12.25
CA GLN A 8 44.24 10.08 -13.52
C GLN A 8 43.80 8.62 -13.64
N TYR A 9 44.62 7.69 -13.15
CA TYR A 9 44.24 6.28 -13.05
C TYR A 9 43.00 6.09 -12.17
N PHE A 10 42.98 6.69 -10.98
CA PHE A 10 41.84 6.56 -10.06
C PHE A 10 40.59 7.24 -10.60
N LYS A 11 40.72 8.40 -11.25
CA LYS A 11 39.63 9.06 -11.95
C LYS A 11 39.00 8.17 -13.01
N ALA A 12 39.82 7.51 -13.83
CA ALA A 12 39.34 6.60 -14.86
C ALA A 12 38.63 5.38 -14.26
N VAL A 13 39.23 4.74 -13.24
CA VAL A 13 38.66 3.54 -12.61
C VAL A 13 37.35 3.85 -11.85
N TYR A 14 37.36 4.87 -10.99
CA TYR A 14 36.16 5.26 -10.26
C TYR A 14 35.06 5.77 -11.19
N GLY A 15 35.44 6.51 -12.24
CA GLY A 15 34.52 6.94 -13.29
C GLY A 15 33.84 5.75 -13.98
N ALA A 16 34.63 4.79 -14.46
CA ALA A 16 34.09 3.61 -15.14
C ALA A 16 33.16 2.77 -14.25
N LEU A 17 33.47 2.64 -12.94
CA LEU A 17 32.61 1.94 -11.99
C LEU A 17 31.28 2.67 -11.78
N ALA A 18 31.31 4.00 -11.60
CA ALA A 18 30.10 4.79 -11.44
C ALA A 18 29.23 4.77 -12.71
N ASP A 19 29.85 4.88 -13.88
CA ASP A 19 29.16 4.82 -15.18
C ASP A 19 28.53 3.45 -15.44
N ALA A 20 29.08 2.38 -14.84
CA ALA A 20 28.50 1.03 -14.85
C ALA A 20 27.36 0.83 -13.82
N GLY A 21 26.98 1.86 -13.06
CA GLY A 21 25.90 1.79 -12.07
C GLY A 21 26.31 1.17 -10.73
N VAL A 22 27.60 1.09 -10.42
CA VAL A 22 28.08 0.57 -9.13
C VAL A 22 27.61 1.47 -7.99
N ARG A 23 26.90 0.89 -7.02
CA ARG A 23 26.35 1.61 -5.87
C ARG A 23 27.34 1.75 -4.71
N ALA A 24 28.25 0.78 -4.56
CA ALA A 24 29.27 0.77 -3.51
C ALA A 24 30.60 0.19 -4.01
N ILE A 25 31.71 0.81 -3.63
CA ILE A 25 33.07 0.43 -4.04
C ILE A 25 33.89 0.05 -2.79
N ASN A 26 34.35 -1.20 -2.73
CA ASN A 26 35.19 -1.68 -1.64
C ASN A 26 36.68 -1.42 -1.88
N ASN A 27 37.32 -0.68 -0.97
CA ASN A 27 38.73 -0.32 -1.01
C ASN A 27 39.49 -0.98 0.16
N SER A 28 39.93 -2.22 -0.05
CA SER A 28 40.72 -3.03 0.91
C SER A 28 42.23 -2.88 0.77
N TRP A 29 42.69 -1.78 0.18
CA TRP A 29 44.09 -1.55 -0.17
C TRP A 29 44.66 -0.35 0.59
N GLY A 30 45.98 -0.35 0.79
CA GLY A 30 46.73 0.80 1.27
C GLY A 30 47.49 0.61 2.56
N SER A 31 48.81 0.82 2.46
CA SER A 31 49.75 0.83 3.58
C SER A 31 49.86 2.22 4.19
N GLN A 32 50.07 2.30 5.51
CA GLN A 32 50.41 3.54 6.18
C GLN A 32 51.80 4.01 5.70
N PRO A 33 51.94 5.25 5.19
CA PRO A 33 53.25 5.84 4.93
C PRO A 33 54.09 5.93 6.21
N ALA A 34 55.41 5.78 6.09
CA ALA A 34 56.31 5.74 7.26
C ALA A 34 56.32 7.07 8.06
N ASP A 35 56.03 8.18 7.38
CA ASP A 35 55.98 9.54 7.92
C ASP A 35 54.60 9.93 8.48
N VAL A 36 53.62 9.03 8.44
CA VAL A 36 52.25 9.28 8.87
C VAL A 36 51.90 8.43 10.11
N THR A 37 51.15 9.01 11.04
CA THR A 37 50.57 8.30 12.19
C THR A 37 49.08 8.61 12.32
N TYR A 38 48.28 7.65 12.78
CA TYR A 38 46.85 7.83 13.09
C TYR A 38 46.56 7.68 14.59
N ALA A 39 47.61 7.71 15.44
CA ALA A 39 47.47 7.56 16.88
C ALA A 39 46.71 8.75 17.54
N THR A 40 46.79 9.94 16.95
CA THR A 40 46.17 11.17 17.46
C THR A 40 45.44 11.91 16.35
N GLU A 41 44.48 12.78 16.71
CA GLU A 41 43.80 13.65 15.73
C GLU A 41 44.80 14.51 14.96
N ALA A 42 45.79 15.11 15.64
CA ALA A 42 46.85 15.89 15.01
C ALA A 42 47.63 15.08 13.95
N GLY A 43 47.87 13.79 14.21
CA GLY A 43 48.51 12.90 13.23
C GLY A 43 47.64 12.67 11.99
N VAL A 44 46.33 12.47 12.17
CA VAL A 44 45.40 12.30 11.04
C VAL A 44 45.25 13.60 10.23
N ARG A 45 45.24 14.76 10.90
CA ARG A 45 45.26 16.09 10.26
C ARG A 45 46.54 16.32 9.45
N ALA A 46 47.69 15.95 10.01
CA ALA A 46 48.97 16.01 9.29
C ALA A 46 48.99 15.10 8.05
N ALA A 47 48.41 13.91 8.16
CA ALA A 47 48.23 13.01 7.02
C ALA A 47 47.36 13.64 5.93
N TYR A 48 46.24 14.28 6.30
CA TYR A 48 45.34 14.94 5.35
C TYR A 48 45.98 16.17 4.69
N ALA A 49 46.80 16.93 5.42
CA ALA A 49 47.49 18.09 4.87
C ALA A 49 48.40 17.73 3.67
N GLN A 50 48.91 16.49 3.59
CA GLN A 50 49.65 15.99 2.43
C GLN A 50 48.78 15.83 1.17
N HIS A 51 47.46 15.69 1.32
CA HIS A 51 46.48 15.53 0.23
C HIS A 51 45.75 16.84 -0.11
N TYR A 52 45.55 17.71 0.87
CA TYR A 52 44.74 18.92 0.73
C TYR A 52 45.22 19.81 -0.44
N ASN A 53 44.32 20.09 -1.38
CA ASN A 53 44.56 20.96 -2.54
C ASN A 53 45.77 20.52 -3.41
N ARG A 54 46.01 19.20 -3.49
CA ARG A 54 47.09 18.61 -4.30
C ARG A 54 46.60 17.79 -5.49
N GLY A 55 45.29 17.59 -5.66
CA GLY A 55 44.70 16.83 -6.77
C GLY A 55 45.13 15.36 -6.75
N THR A 56 45.04 14.73 -5.58
CA THR A 56 45.49 13.36 -5.36
C THR A 56 44.39 12.34 -5.68
N TRP A 57 44.75 11.06 -5.72
CA TRP A 57 43.77 9.98 -5.86
C TRP A 57 42.63 10.01 -4.83
N LEU A 58 42.88 10.57 -3.64
CA LEU A 58 41.89 10.69 -2.57
C LEU A 58 40.78 11.68 -2.95
N ASP A 59 41.12 12.72 -3.71
CA ASP A 59 40.17 13.67 -4.26
C ASP A 59 39.28 13.01 -5.31
N GLU A 60 39.83 12.09 -6.12
CA GLU A 60 39.04 11.33 -7.09
C GLU A 60 38.10 10.31 -6.44
N ALA A 61 38.50 9.72 -5.31
CA ALA A 61 37.60 8.91 -4.48
C ALA A 61 36.45 9.75 -3.91
N ALA A 62 36.72 10.98 -3.46
CA ALA A 62 35.68 11.91 -3.03
C ALA A 62 34.74 12.31 -4.18
N ASN A 63 35.29 12.61 -5.36
CA ASN A 63 34.52 13.00 -6.53
C ASN A 63 33.50 11.94 -6.97
N VAL A 64 33.87 10.65 -6.93
CA VAL A 64 32.91 9.59 -7.25
C VAL A 64 31.83 9.45 -6.17
N SER A 65 32.16 9.67 -4.90
CA SER A 65 31.15 9.64 -3.83
C SER A 65 30.15 10.78 -3.92
N ARG A 66 30.56 11.96 -4.39
CA ARG A 66 29.64 13.08 -4.71
C ARG A 66 28.66 12.78 -5.84
N LYS A 67 28.89 11.73 -6.63
CA LYS A 67 27.92 11.22 -7.62
C LYS A 67 26.92 10.23 -7.00
N GLY A 68 26.96 10.01 -5.67
CA GLY A 68 26.06 9.12 -4.94
C GLY A 68 26.59 7.71 -4.69
N VAL A 69 27.84 7.40 -5.07
CA VAL A 69 28.46 6.08 -4.85
C VAL A 69 29.04 5.98 -3.43
N ILE A 70 28.81 4.87 -2.75
CA ILE A 70 29.42 4.66 -1.42
C ILE A 70 30.83 4.12 -1.56
N ASN A 71 31.81 4.86 -1.02
CA ASN A 71 33.16 4.34 -0.87
C ASN A 71 33.31 3.64 0.48
N VAL A 72 33.69 2.37 0.47
CA VAL A 72 33.98 1.58 1.68
C VAL A 72 35.49 1.46 1.84
N PHE A 73 36.06 1.93 2.96
CA PHE A 73 37.50 1.93 3.20
C PHE A 73 37.85 1.18 4.49
N SER A 74 38.83 0.27 4.38
CA SER A 74 39.45 -0.38 5.55
C SER A 74 40.15 0.66 6.46
N ALA A 75 39.94 0.59 7.78
CA ALA A 75 40.47 1.56 8.74
C ALA A 75 42.00 1.53 8.91
N GLY A 76 42.66 0.38 8.67
CA GLY A 76 44.09 0.18 8.87
C GLY A 76 44.42 -0.80 9.99
N ASN A 77 45.64 -1.35 9.99
CA ASN A 77 45.98 -2.55 10.78
C ASN A 77 46.96 -2.33 11.93
N THR A 78 47.28 -1.08 12.26
CA THR A 78 48.35 -0.74 13.22
C THR A 78 47.87 -0.77 14.68
N GLY A 79 46.56 -0.70 14.92
CA GLY A 79 45.99 -0.66 16.27
C GLY A 79 45.88 0.76 16.84
N TYR A 80 45.82 1.78 15.98
CA TYR A 80 45.73 3.17 16.42
C TYR A 80 44.31 3.58 16.83
N ALA A 81 44.21 4.68 17.58
CA ALA A 81 42.94 5.25 18.03
C ALA A 81 42.07 5.84 16.90
N ASN A 82 42.62 6.05 15.71
CA ASN A 82 41.87 6.57 14.57
C ASN A 82 42.05 5.71 13.32
N ALA A 83 40.99 5.70 12.51
CA ALA A 83 41.04 5.16 11.17
C ALA A 83 41.98 6.00 10.30
N SER A 84 42.58 5.35 9.30
CA SER A 84 43.48 6.01 8.36
C SER A 84 42.83 7.22 7.69
N VAL A 85 43.64 8.16 7.22
CA VAL A 85 43.16 9.40 6.57
C VAL A 85 42.13 9.15 5.47
N ARG A 86 42.30 8.07 4.69
CA ARG A 86 41.37 7.67 3.63
C ARG A 86 40.00 7.22 4.16
N ALA A 87 39.97 6.53 5.29
CA ALA A 87 38.71 6.13 5.93
C ALA A 87 38.06 7.31 6.68
N SER A 88 38.88 8.24 7.17
CA SER A 88 38.47 9.43 7.90
C SER A 88 38.18 10.65 7.01
N LEU A 89 38.16 10.51 5.68
CA LEU A 89 38.00 11.65 4.77
C LEU A 89 36.75 12.52 5.05
N PRO A 90 35.57 11.98 5.40
CA PRO A 90 34.41 12.80 5.74
C PRO A 90 34.61 13.71 6.97
N PHE A 91 35.60 13.46 7.82
CA PHE A 91 35.97 14.40 8.88
C PHE A 91 36.43 15.74 8.29
N PHE A 92 37.18 15.68 7.19
CA PHE A 92 37.76 16.83 6.49
C PHE A 92 36.86 17.40 5.40
N GLN A 93 36.02 16.55 4.81
CA GLN A 93 35.07 16.89 3.75
C GLN A 93 33.68 16.38 4.15
N PRO A 94 32.94 17.10 5.03
CA PRO A 94 31.70 16.61 5.64
C PRO A 94 30.57 16.31 4.66
N ASP A 95 30.63 16.87 3.44
CA ASP A 95 29.70 16.57 2.35
C ASP A 95 29.76 15.10 1.88
N LEU A 96 30.79 14.35 2.29
CA LEU A 96 30.93 12.92 2.00
C LEU A 96 30.24 12.02 3.04
N GLU A 97 29.79 12.55 4.18
CA GLU A 97 28.94 11.78 5.10
C GLU A 97 27.69 11.31 4.34
N GLY A 98 27.28 10.04 4.54
CA GLY A 98 26.20 9.40 3.75
C GLY A 98 26.66 8.66 2.48
N HIS A 99 27.89 8.94 2.01
CA HIS A 99 28.48 8.28 0.83
C HIS A 99 29.85 7.65 1.10
N TRP A 100 30.18 7.45 2.38
CA TRP A 100 31.44 6.88 2.84
C TRP A 100 31.21 5.91 3.98
N LEU A 101 31.96 4.81 4.01
CA LEU A 101 31.92 3.83 5.09
C LEU A 101 33.34 3.45 5.52
N ALA A 102 33.72 3.81 6.74
CA ALA A 102 34.95 3.34 7.36
C ALA A 102 34.70 1.97 8.00
N VAL A 103 35.64 1.03 7.84
CA VAL A 103 35.48 -0.32 8.37
C VAL A 103 36.68 -0.70 9.24
N SER A 104 36.44 -0.73 10.54
CA SER A 104 37.38 -1.29 11.53
C SER A 104 37.21 -2.81 11.61
N GLY A 105 38.12 -3.47 12.35
CA GLY A 105 38.17 -4.92 12.44
C GLY A 105 38.11 -5.42 13.88
N LEU A 106 37.59 -6.62 14.07
CA LEU A 106 37.67 -7.36 15.34
C LEU A 106 38.51 -8.62 15.19
N ASP A 107 39.12 -9.04 16.29
CA ASP A 107 39.64 -10.39 16.43
C ASP A 107 38.54 -11.40 16.79
N SER A 108 38.92 -12.69 16.86
CA SER A 108 38.00 -13.80 17.14
C SER A 108 37.38 -13.78 18.54
N SER A 109 37.87 -12.93 19.44
CA SER A 109 37.37 -12.72 20.79
C SER A 109 36.62 -11.38 20.94
N ASN A 110 36.19 -10.77 19.83
CA ASN A 110 35.65 -9.42 19.78
C ASN A 110 36.62 -8.34 20.31
N GLY A 111 37.92 -8.63 20.30
CA GLY A 111 38.96 -7.67 20.66
C GLY A 111 39.20 -6.66 19.54
N GLN A 112 39.19 -5.37 19.90
CA GLN A 112 39.54 -4.28 18.98
C GLN A 112 41.06 -4.18 18.87
N ARG A 113 41.62 -4.82 17.84
CA ARG A 113 43.07 -4.95 17.60
C ARG A 113 43.57 -4.08 16.42
N TYR A 114 42.66 -3.64 15.57
CA TYR A 114 42.99 -2.84 14.40
C TYR A 114 42.77 -1.35 14.69
N ASN A 115 42.97 -0.50 13.68
CA ASN A 115 42.69 0.92 13.88
C ASN A 115 41.21 1.11 14.24
N GLN A 116 40.97 1.83 15.33
CA GLN A 116 39.63 2.17 15.82
C GLN A 116 38.94 3.17 14.90
N CYS A 117 37.64 3.38 15.07
CA CYS A 117 36.89 4.31 14.24
C CYS A 117 37.33 5.78 14.44
N GLY A 118 37.63 6.20 15.66
CA GLY A 118 38.10 7.55 16.00
C GLY A 118 37.24 8.64 15.38
N LEU A 119 37.89 9.56 14.65
CA LEU A 119 37.24 10.64 13.90
C LEU A 119 36.15 10.15 12.92
N SER A 120 36.18 8.88 12.50
CA SER A 120 35.22 8.30 11.56
C SER A 120 33.93 7.76 12.19
N LYS A 121 33.75 7.86 13.51
CA LYS A 121 32.72 7.10 14.24
C LYS A 121 31.31 7.17 13.65
N TYR A 122 30.89 8.31 13.09
CA TYR A 122 29.54 8.49 12.53
C TYR A 122 29.29 7.75 11.21
N TRP A 123 30.34 7.37 10.48
CA TRP A 123 30.27 6.58 9.25
C TRP A 123 31.12 5.31 9.36
N CYS A 124 31.35 4.82 10.58
CA CYS A 124 32.21 3.68 10.82
C CYS A 124 31.44 2.51 11.44
N ILE A 125 31.76 1.31 10.97
CA ILE A 125 31.32 0.05 11.57
C ILE A 125 32.54 -0.86 11.77
N THR A 126 32.41 -1.85 12.64
CA THR A 126 33.47 -2.81 12.95
C THR A 126 33.01 -4.22 12.60
N MET A 127 33.81 -4.95 11.82
CA MET A 127 33.46 -6.30 11.36
C MET A 127 34.52 -7.33 11.76
N PRO A 128 34.20 -8.64 11.73
CA PRO A 128 35.21 -9.68 11.85
C PRO A 128 36.38 -9.46 10.87
N GLY A 129 37.61 -9.46 11.40
CA GLY A 129 38.80 -9.17 10.60
C GLY A 129 39.95 -10.15 10.80
N ARG A 130 39.86 -11.06 11.77
CA ARG A 130 40.91 -12.05 12.07
C ARG A 130 40.48 -13.45 11.68
N LEU A 131 41.41 -14.21 11.10
CA LEU A 131 41.23 -15.59 10.68
C LEU A 131 40.02 -15.79 9.76
N VAL A 132 39.83 -14.88 8.80
CA VAL A 132 38.76 -14.94 7.81
C VAL A 132 39.18 -15.90 6.69
N ASN A 133 38.38 -16.94 6.47
CA ASN A 133 38.56 -17.88 5.38
C ASN A 133 37.90 -17.34 4.10
N SER A 134 38.65 -17.22 3.01
CA SER A 134 38.13 -16.71 1.74
C SER A 134 38.84 -17.35 0.54
N THR A 135 38.29 -17.16 -0.65
CA THR A 135 38.82 -17.74 -1.90
C THR A 135 40.19 -17.18 -2.24
N VAL A 136 41.07 -18.02 -2.80
CA VAL A 136 42.39 -17.65 -3.30
C VAL A 136 42.56 -18.07 -4.77
N PRO A 137 43.45 -17.41 -5.56
CA PRO A 137 43.76 -17.83 -6.93
C PRO A 137 44.14 -19.31 -7.01
N GLY A 138 43.73 -19.99 -8.09
CA GLY A 138 43.99 -21.42 -8.28
C GLY A 138 42.92 -22.37 -7.73
N GLY A 139 41.77 -21.86 -7.29
CA GLY A 139 40.58 -22.67 -6.99
C GLY A 139 40.49 -23.25 -5.58
N GLY A 140 40.92 -22.50 -4.55
CA GLY A 140 40.87 -22.95 -3.15
C GLY A 140 40.50 -21.87 -2.15
N TYR A 141 40.68 -22.17 -0.86
CA TYR A 141 40.43 -21.26 0.26
C TYR A 141 41.69 -21.02 1.09
N GLY A 142 41.83 -19.81 1.62
CA GLY A 142 42.94 -19.42 2.48
C GLY A 142 42.48 -18.49 3.60
N ILE A 143 43.14 -18.62 4.75
CA ILE A 143 42.86 -17.80 5.92
C ILE A 143 43.74 -16.54 5.91
N LYS A 144 43.12 -15.37 6.01
CA LYS A 144 43.80 -14.07 6.09
C LYS A 144 43.25 -13.24 7.26
N SER A 145 43.97 -12.17 7.63
CA SER A 145 43.59 -11.25 8.71
C SER A 145 43.91 -9.80 8.33
N GLY A 146 43.11 -8.87 8.84
CA GLY A 146 43.22 -7.44 8.60
C GLY A 146 41.86 -6.79 8.37
N THR A 147 41.80 -5.46 8.53
CA THR A 147 40.65 -4.64 8.11
C THR A 147 40.33 -4.77 6.62
N SER A 148 41.29 -5.22 5.80
CA SER A 148 41.06 -5.62 4.40
C SER A 148 40.09 -6.80 4.24
N MET A 149 39.91 -7.62 5.28
CA MET A 149 38.92 -8.72 5.32
C MET A 149 37.58 -8.24 5.89
N SER A 150 37.61 -7.24 6.77
CA SER A 150 36.44 -6.60 7.37
C SER A 150 35.67 -5.73 6.36
N ALA A 151 36.37 -4.94 5.54
CA ALA A 151 35.75 -4.06 4.55
C ALA A 151 34.84 -4.77 3.53
N PRO A 152 35.24 -5.90 2.89
CA PRO A 152 34.36 -6.60 1.97
C PRO A 152 33.18 -7.26 2.70
N HIS A 153 33.36 -7.65 3.98
CA HIS A 153 32.26 -8.14 4.81
C HIS A 153 31.20 -7.05 5.04
N ALA A 154 31.63 -5.84 5.39
CA ALA A 154 30.72 -4.68 5.51
C ALA A 154 30.05 -4.32 4.18
N THR A 155 30.80 -4.39 3.08
CA THR A 155 30.28 -4.11 1.73
C THR A 155 29.21 -5.13 1.35
N GLY A 156 29.42 -6.42 1.63
CA GLY A 156 28.41 -7.46 1.41
C GLY A 156 27.16 -7.25 2.27
N ALA A 157 27.33 -6.87 3.54
CA ALA A 157 26.20 -6.53 4.41
C ALA A 157 25.39 -5.33 3.87
N LEU A 158 26.07 -4.27 3.41
CA LEU A 158 25.43 -3.13 2.75
C LEU A 158 24.67 -3.54 1.50
N ALA A 159 25.23 -4.44 0.68
CA ALA A 159 24.57 -4.93 -0.52
C ALA A 159 23.26 -5.68 -0.22
N LEU A 160 23.22 -6.48 0.85
CA LEU A 160 21.98 -7.15 1.29
C LEU A 160 20.92 -6.15 1.75
N VAL A 161 21.32 -5.07 2.43
CA VAL A 161 20.39 -3.98 2.79
C VAL A 161 19.85 -3.28 1.55
N MET A 162 20.73 -2.98 0.58
CA MET A 162 20.35 -2.39 -0.71
C MET A 162 19.39 -3.27 -1.52
N GLU A 163 19.54 -4.60 -1.45
CA GLU A 163 18.66 -5.58 -2.08
C GLU A 163 17.30 -5.66 -1.38
N ARG A 164 17.29 -5.67 -0.04
CA ARG A 164 16.06 -5.71 0.77
C ARG A 164 15.19 -4.47 0.58
N PHE A 165 15.80 -3.30 0.37
CA PHE A 165 15.10 -2.02 0.23
C PHE A 165 15.40 -1.38 -1.13
N PRO A 166 14.83 -1.90 -2.23
CA PRO A 166 15.13 -1.42 -3.58
C PRO A 166 14.66 0.03 -3.83
N TYR A 167 13.76 0.55 -2.99
CA TYR A 167 13.25 1.91 -3.05
C TYR A 167 14.11 2.94 -2.26
N MET A 168 15.11 2.48 -1.49
CA MET A 168 15.99 3.37 -0.73
C MET A 168 17.18 3.85 -1.56
N THR A 169 17.57 5.12 -1.34
CA THR A 169 18.83 5.66 -1.86
C THR A 169 20.02 4.93 -1.24
N ASN A 170 21.21 5.11 -1.82
CA ASN A 170 22.45 4.55 -1.26
C ASN A 170 22.69 5.02 0.18
N GLU A 171 22.51 6.31 0.42
CA GLU A 171 22.65 6.92 1.75
C GLU A 171 21.67 6.32 2.77
N GLN A 172 20.40 6.15 2.39
CA GLN A 172 19.40 5.53 3.26
C GLN A 172 19.74 4.07 3.59
N ALA A 173 20.21 3.29 2.62
CA ALA A 173 20.66 1.92 2.85
C ALA A 173 21.88 1.88 3.80
N LEU A 174 22.83 2.80 3.64
CA LEU A 174 23.96 2.95 4.56
C LEU A 174 23.49 3.31 5.97
N GLN A 175 22.55 4.25 6.09
CA GLN A 175 21.96 4.62 7.37
C GLN A 175 21.28 3.42 8.04
N VAL A 176 20.53 2.59 7.30
CA VAL A 176 19.95 1.35 7.86
C VAL A 176 21.04 0.42 8.39
N LEU A 177 22.11 0.19 7.63
CA LEU A 177 23.23 -0.65 8.08
C LEU A 177 23.87 -0.12 9.38
N LEU A 178 24.11 1.18 9.45
CA LEU A 178 24.75 1.82 10.61
C LEU A 178 23.83 1.82 11.83
N THR A 179 22.58 2.26 11.67
CA THR A 179 21.66 2.48 12.80
C THR A 179 21.07 1.19 13.37
N THR A 180 21.22 0.07 12.68
CA THR A 180 20.78 -1.25 13.15
C THR A 180 21.89 -2.07 13.80
N ALA A 181 23.14 -1.59 13.72
CA ALA A 181 24.29 -2.21 14.36
C ALA A 181 24.14 -2.34 15.88
N THR A 182 24.91 -3.28 16.44
CA THR A 182 24.94 -3.55 17.89
C THR A 182 26.35 -3.35 18.43
N GLN A 183 26.45 -2.95 19.69
CA GLN A 183 27.71 -2.88 20.41
C GLN A 183 28.32 -4.29 20.60
N LEU A 184 29.57 -4.35 21.08
CA LEU A 184 30.30 -5.62 21.24
C LEU A 184 29.66 -6.59 22.25
N ASP A 185 28.82 -6.08 23.16
CA ASP A 185 28.02 -6.85 24.12
C ASP A 185 26.66 -7.29 23.55
N GLY A 186 26.36 -6.96 22.29
CA GLY A 186 25.09 -7.25 21.62
C GLY A 186 23.98 -6.23 21.88
N SER A 187 24.21 -5.21 22.71
CA SER A 187 23.21 -4.16 22.95
C SER A 187 23.00 -3.27 21.71
N ILE A 188 21.80 -2.70 21.58
CA ILE A 188 21.48 -1.78 20.48
C ILE A 188 22.28 -0.49 20.64
N THR A 189 23.01 -0.12 19.59
CA THR A 189 23.80 1.11 19.58
C THR A 189 22.89 2.34 19.61
N GLN A 190 22.96 3.10 20.70
CA GLN A 190 22.23 4.38 20.83
C GLN A 190 22.95 5.51 20.08
N ALA A 191 24.27 5.53 20.11
CA ALA A 191 25.09 6.48 19.38
C ALA A 191 26.50 5.89 19.14
N PRO A 192 27.19 6.30 18.06
CA PRO A 192 28.47 5.71 17.72
C PRO A 192 29.60 6.15 18.67
N THR A 193 30.57 5.27 18.87
CA THR A 193 31.71 5.44 19.78
C THR A 193 33.03 5.58 19.02
N ASN A 194 34.05 6.19 19.65
CA ASN A 194 35.38 6.30 19.03
C ASN A 194 36.04 4.91 18.80
N SER A 195 35.73 3.89 19.59
CA SER A 195 36.38 2.59 19.49
C SER A 195 35.86 1.76 18.32
N VAL A 196 34.53 1.61 18.21
CA VAL A 196 33.88 0.70 17.24
C VAL A 196 32.88 1.37 16.31
N GLY A 197 32.75 2.70 16.37
CA GLY A 197 31.77 3.44 15.59
C GLY A 197 30.36 3.03 16.00
N TRP A 198 29.53 2.68 15.02
CA TRP A 198 28.19 2.14 15.22
C TRP A 198 28.16 0.72 15.81
N GLY A 199 29.31 0.04 15.92
CA GLY A 199 29.40 -1.33 16.43
C GLY A 199 29.55 -2.36 15.33
N VAL A 200 28.96 -3.55 15.51
CA VAL A 200 28.97 -4.66 14.54
C VAL A 200 27.65 -4.69 13.78
N ALA A 201 27.69 -4.91 12.47
CA ALA A 201 26.46 -5.00 11.69
C ALA A 201 25.57 -6.12 12.18
N ASN A 202 24.28 -5.83 12.27
CA ASN A 202 23.25 -6.79 12.62
C ASN A 202 22.24 -6.85 11.47
N LEU A 203 22.45 -7.81 10.55
CA LEU A 203 21.60 -7.95 9.36
C LEU A 203 20.16 -8.33 9.71
N GLU A 204 19.94 -9.11 10.76
CA GLU A 204 18.58 -9.44 11.22
C GLU A 204 17.79 -8.18 11.56
N ARG A 205 18.41 -7.26 12.30
CA ARG A 205 17.83 -5.94 12.58
C ARG A 205 17.72 -5.10 11.32
N ALA A 206 18.74 -5.08 10.46
CA ALA A 206 18.70 -4.32 9.20
C ALA A 206 17.51 -4.71 8.30
N MET A 207 17.14 -6.00 8.26
CA MET A 207 15.99 -6.48 7.45
C MET A 207 14.62 -5.97 7.95
N ARG A 208 14.56 -5.40 9.16
CA ARG A 208 13.34 -4.86 9.81
C ARG A 208 13.18 -3.34 9.66
N GLY A 209 14.01 -2.69 8.84
CA GLY A 209 13.98 -1.23 8.61
C GLY A 209 15.05 -0.48 9.41
N PRO A 210 15.07 0.87 9.36
CA PRO A 210 16.05 1.68 10.08
C PRO A 210 15.93 1.51 11.61
N GLY A 211 17.04 1.63 12.33
CA GLY A 211 17.04 1.66 13.80
C GLY A 211 16.99 3.08 14.36
N GLN A 212 17.42 4.06 13.58
CA GLN A 212 17.35 5.48 13.90
C GLN A 212 17.19 6.33 12.64
N LEU A 213 16.63 7.54 12.77
CA LEU A 213 16.59 8.55 11.72
C LEU A 213 17.70 9.58 11.95
N LEU A 214 18.69 9.65 11.04
CA LEU A 214 19.84 10.57 11.12
C LEU A 214 19.61 11.90 10.38
N GLY A 215 18.35 12.31 10.31
CA GLY A 215 17.87 13.49 9.60
C GLY A 215 16.47 13.20 9.04
N THR A 216 16.12 13.88 7.95
CA THR A 216 14.88 13.59 7.22
C THR A 216 15.05 12.33 6.37
N PHE A 217 14.21 11.33 6.63
CA PHE A 217 14.17 10.10 5.87
C PHE A 217 12.93 10.08 4.97
N ASP A 218 13.12 10.15 3.65
CA ASP A 218 12.03 10.03 2.67
C ASP A 218 11.82 8.58 2.21
N ALA A 219 10.81 7.92 2.76
CA ALA A 219 10.37 6.59 2.37
C ALA A 219 9.49 6.66 1.11
N ASN A 220 10.12 6.68 -0.06
CA ASN A 220 9.45 6.77 -1.36
C ASN A 220 9.13 5.38 -1.94
N LEU A 221 8.02 4.79 -1.51
CA LEU A 221 7.58 3.47 -1.98
C LEU A 221 6.71 3.62 -3.24
N GLY A 222 7.10 2.96 -4.33
CA GLY A 222 6.32 2.92 -5.58
C GLY A 222 4.97 2.22 -5.45
N ALA A 223 4.09 2.40 -6.44
CA ALA A 223 2.78 1.77 -6.48
C ALA A 223 2.87 0.24 -6.38
N GLY A 224 1.95 -0.38 -5.62
CA GLY A 224 1.92 -1.83 -5.41
C GLY A 224 2.95 -2.36 -4.39
N LEU A 225 3.92 -1.55 -3.97
CA LEU A 225 4.86 -1.94 -2.91
C LEU A 225 4.23 -1.77 -1.54
N THR A 226 4.41 -2.78 -0.68
CA THR A 226 4.16 -2.69 0.76
C THR A 226 5.45 -3.07 1.48
N ASP A 227 5.84 -2.30 2.49
CA ASP A 227 6.93 -2.67 3.40
C ASP A 227 6.55 -2.48 4.86
N VAL A 228 7.16 -3.30 5.72
CA VAL A 228 6.95 -3.30 7.17
C VAL A 228 8.28 -2.96 7.86
N TRP A 229 8.27 -1.90 8.66
CA TRP A 229 9.36 -1.57 9.56
C TRP A 229 8.96 -1.92 11.00
N SER A 230 9.60 -2.95 11.55
CA SER A 230 9.29 -3.49 12.88
C SER A 230 10.36 -3.18 13.92
N ASN A 231 11.43 -2.47 13.55
CA ASN A 231 12.36 -1.90 14.52
C ASN A 231 11.73 -0.74 15.30
N ASN A 232 12.16 -0.57 16.55
CA ASN A 232 12.02 0.72 17.23
C ASN A 232 12.95 1.73 16.56
N ILE A 233 12.44 2.93 16.26
CA ILE A 233 13.17 3.97 15.53
C ILE A 233 13.35 5.19 16.44
N SER A 234 14.61 5.54 16.76
CA SER A 234 14.93 6.73 17.56
C SER A 234 15.76 7.76 16.76
N ASP A 235 16.25 8.81 17.41
CA ASP A 235 17.21 9.77 16.85
C ASP A 235 18.33 10.12 17.83
N GLN A 236 18.67 9.19 18.74
CA GLN A 236 19.62 9.42 19.85
C GLN A 236 21.02 9.82 19.36
N ALA A 237 21.47 9.28 18.24
CA ALA A 237 22.75 9.66 17.66
C ALA A 237 22.81 11.14 17.23
N LEU A 238 21.68 11.75 16.86
CA LEU A 238 21.63 13.18 16.54
C LEU A 238 21.74 14.05 17.79
N ILE A 239 21.24 13.60 18.93
CA ILE A 239 21.42 14.30 20.22
C ILE A 239 22.90 14.34 20.58
N GLN A 240 23.59 13.19 20.47
CA GLN A 240 25.04 13.14 20.67
C GLN A 240 25.76 14.05 19.65
N ARG A 241 25.40 13.95 18.37
CA ARG A 241 26.03 14.75 17.31
C ARG A 241 25.86 16.25 17.54
N GLN A 242 24.69 16.69 17.98
CA GLN A 242 24.42 18.10 18.29
C GLN A 242 25.32 18.63 19.40
N ALA A 243 25.49 17.86 20.48
CA ALA A 243 26.34 18.24 21.59
C ALA A 243 27.82 18.32 21.16
N GLU A 244 28.28 17.36 20.36
CA GLU A 244 29.64 17.31 19.86
C GLU A 244 29.95 18.41 18.85
N ASP A 245 29.07 18.65 17.88
CA ASP A 245 29.24 19.73 16.90
C ASP A 245 29.23 21.11 17.58
N SER A 246 28.43 21.29 18.65
CA SER A 246 28.43 22.52 19.45
C SER A 246 29.76 22.74 20.18
N ALA A 247 30.32 21.69 20.79
CA ALA A 247 31.61 21.75 21.46
C ALA A 247 32.76 21.98 20.47
N GLU A 248 32.69 21.36 19.30
CA GLU A 248 33.66 21.56 18.23
C GLU A 248 33.58 22.99 17.69
N GLN A 249 32.38 23.54 17.47
CA GLN A 249 32.20 24.91 17.02
C GLN A 249 32.80 25.91 18.01
N ALA A 250 32.63 25.70 19.32
CA ALA A 250 33.25 26.53 20.35
C ALA A 250 34.79 26.47 20.28
N THR A 251 35.35 25.26 20.09
CA THR A 251 36.80 25.05 19.91
C THR A 251 37.31 25.72 18.64
N TRP A 252 36.53 25.67 17.56
CA TRP A 252 36.86 26.32 16.30
C TRP A 252 36.92 27.85 16.42
N GLN A 253 35.98 28.47 17.15
CA GLN A 253 36.03 29.91 17.41
C GLN A 253 37.30 30.32 18.18
N GLN A 254 37.70 29.53 19.19
CA GLN A 254 38.96 29.78 19.91
C GLN A 254 40.19 29.60 19.01
N THR A 255 40.14 28.63 18.09
CA THR A 255 41.20 28.42 17.10
C THR A 255 41.32 29.62 16.17
N LEU A 256 40.21 30.14 15.65
CA LEU A 256 40.19 31.34 14.80
C LEU A 256 40.84 32.54 15.49
N ILE A 257 40.55 32.77 16.78
CA ILE A 257 41.12 33.88 17.56
C ILE A 257 42.61 33.65 17.81
N SER A 258 42.98 32.49 18.38
CA SER A 258 44.35 32.20 18.79
C SER A 258 45.34 32.16 17.62
N LYS A 259 44.87 31.77 16.43
CA LYS A 259 45.67 31.74 15.19
C LYS A 259 45.55 33.01 14.35
N GLY A 260 44.68 33.95 14.71
CA GLY A 260 44.41 35.15 13.91
C GLY A 260 43.74 34.88 12.57
N TRP A 261 42.99 33.79 12.44
CA TRP A 261 42.34 33.34 11.20
C TRP A 261 40.93 33.89 10.98
N GLN A 262 40.50 34.86 11.79
CA GLN A 262 39.15 35.42 11.74
C GLN A 262 38.79 36.02 10.37
N ASN A 263 39.80 36.49 9.62
CA ASN A 263 39.65 37.05 8.28
C ASN A 263 40.23 36.13 7.18
N GLY A 264 40.34 34.84 7.46
CA GLY A 264 40.97 33.86 6.58
C GLY A 264 42.40 33.52 6.97
N VAL A 265 42.92 32.47 6.34
CA VAL A 265 44.31 32.04 6.46
C VAL A 265 45.15 32.69 5.36
N ALA A 266 46.36 33.17 5.68
CA ALA A 266 47.25 33.78 4.70
C ALA A 266 47.67 32.77 3.60
N SER A 267 47.83 33.23 2.35
CA SER A 267 48.29 32.36 1.25
C SER A 267 49.71 31.81 1.46
N THR A 268 50.50 32.46 2.30
CA THR A 268 51.85 32.03 2.72
C THR A 268 51.84 31.13 3.96
N ALA A 269 50.67 30.84 4.54
CA ALA A 269 50.58 29.95 5.70
C ALA A 269 51.03 28.54 5.33
N SER A 270 51.42 27.75 6.34
CA SER A 270 51.84 26.38 6.12
C SER A 270 50.74 25.54 5.48
N GLN A 271 51.11 24.49 4.74
CA GLN A 271 50.17 23.52 4.19
C GLN A 271 49.23 22.96 5.27
N GLN A 272 49.75 22.77 6.49
CA GLN A 272 48.99 22.31 7.65
C GLN A 272 47.93 23.32 8.06
N ASP A 273 48.31 24.59 8.24
CA ASP A 273 47.39 25.65 8.65
C ASP A 273 46.30 25.89 7.60
N GLN A 274 46.63 25.82 6.30
CA GLN A 274 45.65 25.91 5.22
C GLN A 274 44.62 24.77 5.28
N ALA A 275 45.10 23.53 5.46
CA ALA A 275 44.23 22.34 5.56
C ALA A 275 43.36 22.37 6.82
N ASP A 276 43.92 22.76 7.97
CA ASP A 276 43.17 22.87 9.23
C ASP A 276 42.13 23.99 9.16
N TYR A 277 42.45 25.13 8.56
CA TYR A 277 41.49 26.21 8.36
C TYR A 277 40.32 25.79 7.48
N ALA A 278 40.60 25.12 6.36
CA ALA A 278 39.58 24.60 5.46
C ALA A 278 38.70 23.55 6.15
N THR A 279 39.30 22.65 6.92
CA THR A 279 38.59 21.63 7.69
C THR A 279 37.67 22.26 8.73
N GLY A 280 38.17 23.19 9.55
CA GLY A 280 37.37 23.87 10.56
C GLY A 280 36.19 24.64 9.95
N THR A 281 36.44 25.35 8.86
CA THR A 281 35.40 26.06 8.10
C THR A 281 34.35 25.10 7.55
N ALA A 282 34.75 24.00 6.91
CA ALA A 282 33.83 23.01 6.34
C ALA A 282 32.98 22.33 7.42
N ARG A 283 33.58 21.96 8.55
CA ARG A 283 32.86 21.34 9.68
C ARG A 283 31.87 22.31 10.33
N ALA A 284 32.26 23.58 10.50
CA ALA A 284 31.36 24.62 11.01
C ALA A 284 30.17 24.86 10.07
N ALA A 285 30.41 24.87 8.76
CA ALA A 285 29.34 25.00 7.76
C ALA A 285 28.38 23.79 7.79
N ALA A 286 28.91 22.57 7.87
CA ALA A 286 28.11 21.36 7.98
C ALA A 286 27.27 21.33 9.27
N ALA A 287 27.86 21.74 10.41
CA ALA A 287 27.15 21.86 11.68
C ALA A 287 25.98 22.85 11.64
N ALA A 288 26.13 23.96 10.90
CA ALA A 288 25.08 24.96 10.74
C ALA A 288 23.91 24.49 9.85
N GLN A 289 24.15 23.53 8.94
CA GLN A 289 23.14 23.02 8.00
C GLN A 289 22.49 21.70 8.45
N ARG A 290 23.07 21.02 9.44
CA ARG A 290 22.64 19.69 9.88
C ARG A 290 21.26 19.72 10.54
N GLN A 291 20.44 18.74 10.19
CA GLN A 291 19.18 18.45 10.88
C GLN A 291 19.47 17.59 12.11
N TYR A 292 19.26 18.14 13.32
CA TYR A 292 19.50 17.43 14.59
C TYR A 292 18.27 16.72 15.15
N GLN A 293 17.23 16.57 14.33
CA GLN A 293 16.04 15.80 14.65
C GLN A 293 15.79 14.83 13.51
N GLY A 294 15.52 13.58 13.88
CA GLY A 294 15.08 12.58 12.93
C GLY A 294 13.63 12.83 12.53
N SER A 295 13.32 12.83 11.23
CA SER A 295 11.96 13.05 10.74
C SER A 295 11.64 12.08 9.60
N LEU A 296 10.37 11.74 9.42
CA LEU A 296 9.92 10.79 8.40
C LEU A 296 9.04 11.49 7.36
N ILE A 297 9.32 11.26 6.09
CA ILE A 297 8.40 11.54 5.00
C ILE A 297 7.99 10.21 4.39
N LYS A 298 6.70 9.92 4.37
CA LYS A 298 6.13 8.85 3.54
C LYS A 298 5.70 9.45 2.21
N SER A 299 6.36 9.06 1.13
CA SER A 299 6.04 9.47 -0.23
C SER A 299 5.85 8.26 -1.16
N GLY A 300 5.50 8.51 -2.42
CA GLY A 300 5.15 7.46 -3.38
C GLY A 300 3.82 6.76 -3.07
N ALA A 301 3.26 6.07 -4.06
CA ALA A 301 1.91 5.48 -3.98
C ALA A 301 1.83 4.20 -3.12
N GLY A 302 2.96 3.61 -2.71
CA GLY A 302 3.01 2.37 -1.93
C GLY A 302 2.60 2.54 -0.46
N ARG A 303 2.66 1.44 0.29
CA ARG A 303 2.27 1.35 1.70
C ARG A 303 3.47 1.09 2.61
N LEU A 304 3.64 1.91 3.64
CA LEU A 304 4.60 1.69 4.71
C LEU A 304 3.85 1.37 6.01
N ILE A 305 4.26 0.30 6.71
CA ILE A 305 3.71 -0.10 8.01
C ILE A 305 4.78 0.08 9.09
N LEU A 306 4.47 0.82 10.15
CA LEU A 306 5.32 0.99 11.32
C LEU A 306 4.76 0.16 12.49
N GLU A 307 5.50 -0.86 12.94
CA GLU A 307 5.08 -1.74 14.05
C GLU A 307 5.83 -1.48 15.35
N GLY A 308 7.04 -0.90 15.27
CA GLY A 308 7.87 -0.60 16.44
C GLY A 308 7.45 0.64 17.22
N ALA A 309 8.17 0.90 18.31
CA ALA A 309 8.10 2.16 19.05
C ALA A 309 8.99 3.20 18.38
N ASN A 310 8.38 4.24 17.82
CA ASN A 310 9.04 5.31 17.09
C ASN A 310 9.14 6.56 17.98
N THR A 311 10.36 6.89 18.39
CA THR A 311 10.68 7.93 19.38
C THR A 311 11.52 9.08 18.80
N TYR A 312 11.73 9.12 17.49
CA TYR A 312 12.34 10.27 16.82
C TYR A 312 11.51 11.54 17.05
N ARG A 313 12.19 12.69 17.13
CA ARG A 313 11.59 13.94 17.63
C ARG A 313 11.01 14.84 16.55
N GLY A 314 11.45 14.70 15.30
CA GLY A 314 10.96 15.49 14.18
C GLY A 314 9.62 14.98 13.65
N ASP A 315 8.99 15.80 12.80
CA ASP A 315 7.64 15.54 12.29
C ASP A 315 7.56 14.31 11.37
N THR A 316 6.36 13.73 11.29
CA THR A 316 6.01 12.72 10.29
C THR A 316 5.08 13.32 9.26
N LEU A 317 5.51 13.33 8.00
CA LEU A 317 4.72 13.82 6.87
C LEU A 317 4.25 12.65 5.99
N VAL A 318 2.97 12.60 5.67
CA VAL A 318 2.41 11.65 4.71
C VAL A 318 2.04 12.41 3.43
N ASN A 319 2.95 12.37 2.46
CA ASN A 319 2.85 13.10 1.19
C ASN A 319 2.32 12.22 0.04
N GLY A 320 2.22 10.91 0.24
CA GLY A 320 1.74 9.99 -0.78
C GLY A 320 1.54 8.57 -0.26
N GLY A 321 0.55 7.87 -0.84
CA GLY A 321 0.25 6.48 -0.50
C GLY A 321 -0.20 6.32 0.95
N LEU A 322 -0.03 5.13 1.53
CA LEU A 322 -0.50 4.82 2.88
C LEU A 322 0.66 4.70 3.87
N LEU A 323 0.59 5.46 4.97
CA LEU A 323 1.33 5.18 6.20
C LEU A 323 0.37 4.50 7.19
N SER A 324 0.64 3.25 7.55
CA SER A 324 -0.08 2.55 8.63
C SER A 324 0.78 2.53 9.88
N VAL A 325 0.28 3.08 10.98
CA VAL A 325 0.95 3.05 12.28
C VAL A 325 0.24 2.01 13.16
N ASN A 326 0.89 0.87 13.37
CA ASN A 326 0.41 -0.23 14.23
C ASN A 326 1.14 -0.26 15.58
N GLY A 327 2.37 0.28 15.63
CA GLY A 327 3.13 0.49 16.86
C GLY A 327 2.79 1.81 17.55
N SER A 328 3.82 2.51 18.02
CA SER A 328 3.68 3.86 18.57
C SER A 328 4.57 4.85 17.84
N LEU A 329 4.12 6.11 17.76
CA LEU A 329 4.83 7.22 17.15
C LEU A 329 4.65 8.46 18.03
N VAL A 330 5.74 8.97 18.59
CA VAL A 330 5.67 10.14 19.48
C VAL A 330 5.45 11.44 18.71
N SER A 331 5.86 11.50 17.44
CA SER A 331 5.72 12.70 16.62
C SER A 331 4.25 12.97 16.26
N ALA A 332 3.94 14.23 15.97
CA ALA A 332 2.72 14.54 15.25
C ALA A 332 2.79 14.00 13.81
N VAL A 333 1.64 13.65 13.25
CA VAL A 333 1.49 13.23 11.85
C VAL A 333 0.71 14.29 11.09
N GLN A 334 1.30 14.76 10.00
CA GLN A 334 0.64 15.62 9.04
C GLN A 334 0.35 14.86 7.75
N VAL A 335 -0.92 14.79 7.37
CA VAL A 335 -1.37 14.11 6.14
C VAL A 335 -1.66 15.16 5.08
N ASN A 336 -0.88 15.13 4.00
CA ASN A 336 -1.00 16.06 2.88
C ASN A 336 -1.81 15.44 1.73
N ALA A 337 -2.10 16.25 0.72
CA ALA A 337 -2.81 15.81 -0.48
C ALA A 337 -2.18 14.54 -1.09
N GLY A 338 -2.99 13.51 -1.30
CA GLY A 338 -2.55 12.22 -1.86
C GLY A 338 -1.94 11.25 -0.84
N GLY A 339 -1.78 11.68 0.42
CA GLY A 339 -1.40 10.83 1.54
C GLY A 339 -2.61 10.26 2.29
N THR A 340 -2.44 9.05 2.80
CA THR A 340 -3.39 8.39 3.69
C THR A 340 -2.69 7.94 4.96
N LEU A 341 -3.25 8.28 6.13
CA LEU A 341 -2.85 7.72 7.41
C LEU A 341 -3.85 6.65 7.83
N GLY A 342 -3.35 5.49 8.23
CA GLY A 342 -4.15 4.46 8.88
C GLY A 342 -3.40 3.72 9.98
N GLY A 343 -3.82 2.49 10.28
CA GLY A 343 -3.29 1.67 11.36
C GLY A 343 -4.04 1.86 12.68
N ASN A 344 -3.80 0.95 13.61
CA ASN A 344 -4.49 0.84 14.90
C ASN A 344 -3.62 1.16 16.12
N GLY A 345 -2.49 1.83 15.88
CA GLY A 345 -1.49 2.18 16.89
C GLY A 345 -1.74 3.53 17.55
N GLN A 346 -0.65 4.15 17.99
CA GLN A 346 -0.66 5.44 18.70
C GLN A 346 0.23 6.47 17.99
N ILE A 347 -0.25 7.71 17.86
CA ILE A 347 0.50 8.86 17.31
C ILE A 347 0.47 10.05 18.28
N GLY A 348 1.43 10.98 18.17
CA GLY A 348 1.52 12.15 19.08
C GLY A 348 0.52 13.27 18.80
N GLY A 349 0.00 13.34 17.57
CA GLY A 349 -0.95 14.36 17.12
C GLY A 349 -1.33 14.12 15.66
N LEU A 350 -2.41 14.73 15.20
CA LEU A 350 -2.91 14.54 13.85
C LEU A 350 -3.33 15.86 13.22
N THR A 351 -2.81 16.16 12.02
CA THR A 351 -3.34 17.21 11.14
C THR A 351 -3.57 16.62 9.74
N ALA A 352 -4.83 16.49 9.34
CA ALA A 352 -5.20 16.14 7.97
C ALA A 352 -5.47 17.43 7.19
N ARG A 353 -4.64 17.71 6.19
CA ARG A 353 -4.78 18.88 5.31
C ARG A 353 -5.73 18.58 4.14
N ASN A 354 -6.05 19.60 3.37
CA ASN A 354 -6.82 19.46 2.13
C ASN A 354 -6.26 18.33 1.25
N GLY A 355 -7.12 17.39 0.86
CA GLY A 355 -6.78 16.21 0.05
C GLY A 355 -6.08 15.08 0.82
N GLY A 356 -5.80 15.23 2.11
CA GLY A 356 -5.29 14.18 2.98
C GLY A 356 -6.41 13.28 3.50
N ILE A 357 -6.13 11.98 3.62
CA ILE A 357 -7.11 10.98 4.06
C ILE A 357 -6.66 10.37 5.40
N VAL A 358 -7.58 10.23 6.35
CA VAL A 358 -7.37 9.48 7.59
C VAL A 358 -8.34 8.31 7.61
N ALA A 359 -7.82 7.09 7.62
CA ALA A 359 -8.55 5.83 7.62
C ALA A 359 -8.03 4.95 8.77
N PRO A 360 -8.50 5.16 10.01
CA PRO A 360 -8.02 4.42 11.18
C PRO A 360 -8.18 2.92 11.02
N GLY A 361 -7.39 2.16 11.77
CA GLY A 361 -7.46 0.71 11.78
C GLY A 361 -6.64 0.06 10.66
N ASN A 362 -6.67 -1.28 10.67
CA ASN A 362 -6.37 -2.09 9.50
C ASN A 362 -7.68 -2.71 9.00
N SER A 363 -8.77 -1.94 9.12
CA SER A 363 -10.14 -2.30 8.75
C SER A 363 -10.62 -3.54 9.53
N ILE A 364 -11.20 -3.47 10.74
CA ILE A 364 -11.62 -2.30 11.56
C ILE A 364 -10.68 -2.06 12.75
N GLY A 365 -10.46 -0.79 13.16
CA GLY A 365 -9.65 -0.49 14.35
C GLY A 365 -9.72 0.92 14.93
N THR A 366 -9.00 1.11 16.04
CA THR A 366 -8.90 2.41 16.73
C THR A 366 -7.51 3.01 16.53
N LEU A 367 -7.43 4.26 16.09
CA LEU A 367 -6.20 5.05 16.11
C LEU A 367 -6.17 5.95 17.35
N GLN A 368 -5.16 5.75 18.19
CA GLN A 368 -4.97 6.55 19.41
C GLN A 368 -4.13 7.79 19.10
N VAL A 369 -4.60 8.97 19.51
CA VAL A 369 -3.90 10.24 19.31
C VAL A 369 -3.57 10.86 20.66
N ASN A 370 -2.29 10.86 21.04
CA ASN A 370 -1.78 11.45 22.28
C ASN A 370 -1.60 12.97 22.19
N GLY A 371 -2.59 13.64 21.63
CA GLY A 371 -2.57 15.07 21.41
C GLY A 371 -3.83 15.52 20.69
N ASN A 372 -3.73 16.63 19.98
CA ASN A 372 -4.87 17.19 19.27
C ASN A 372 -5.05 16.54 17.90
N VAL A 373 -6.30 16.55 17.44
CA VAL A 373 -6.70 16.17 16.08
C VAL A 373 -7.20 17.41 15.35
N THR A 374 -6.69 17.66 14.15
CA THR A 374 -7.16 18.72 13.26
C THR A 374 -7.53 18.10 11.91
N LEU A 375 -8.78 18.23 11.50
CA LEU A 375 -9.28 17.84 10.18
C LEU A 375 -9.68 19.12 9.44
N GLU A 376 -8.81 19.56 8.52
CA GLU A 376 -8.96 20.81 7.77
C GLU A 376 -10.04 20.70 6.67
N PRO A 377 -10.56 21.83 6.15
CA PRO A 377 -11.48 21.79 5.01
C PRO A 377 -10.86 21.03 3.82
N GLY A 378 -11.65 20.13 3.23
CA GLY A 378 -11.21 19.31 2.09
C GLY A 378 -10.37 18.07 2.44
N SER A 379 -10.06 17.81 3.72
CA SER A 379 -9.55 16.50 4.14
C SER A 379 -10.68 15.46 4.20
N THR A 380 -10.35 14.17 4.18
CA THR A 380 -11.32 13.07 4.30
C THR A 380 -11.04 12.22 5.53
N TYR A 381 -12.08 11.95 6.32
CA TYR A 381 -12.09 10.95 7.37
C TYR A 381 -12.87 9.72 6.88
N ALA A 382 -12.16 8.63 6.60
CA ALA A 382 -12.73 7.40 6.10
C ALA A 382 -12.98 6.43 7.26
N VAL A 383 -14.23 5.98 7.38
CA VAL A 383 -14.67 5.08 8.44
C VAL A 383 -15.16 3.79 7.80
N GLU A 384 -14.56 2.66 8.18
CA GLU A 384 -15.07 1.35 7.86
C GLU A 384 -15.93 0.81 9.01
N LEU A 385 -16.96 0.06 8.63
CA LEU A 385 -17.98 -0.44 9.54
C LEU A 385 -18.18 -1.95 9.33
N SER A 386 -18.49 -2.62 10.42
CA SER A 386 -19.10 -3.94 10.45
C SER A 386 -20.32 -3.86 11.37
N PRO A 387 -21.19 -4.88 11.40
CA PRO A 387 -22.31 -4.84 12.33
C PRO A 387 -21.86 -4.63 13.78
N THR A 388 -20.69 -5.11 14.19
CA THR A 388 -20.25 -5.06 15.59
C THR A 388 -19.23 -3.98 15.92
N ALA A 389 -18.59 -3.34 14.93
CA ALA A 389 -17.51 -2.39 15.15
C ALA A 389 -17.46 -1.28 14.09
N SER A 390 -16.74 -0.21 14.41
CA SER A 390 -16.36 0.85 13.46
C SER A 390 -14.92 1.24 13.67
N ASP A 391 -14.34 1.82 12.62
CA ASP A 391 -13.13 2.61 12.79
C ASP A 391 -13.41 3.80 13.71
N ARG A 392 -12.40 4.17 14.49
CA ARG A 392 -12.49 5.37 15.33
C ARG A 392 -11.15 6.01 15.62
N ILE A 393 -11.16 7.32 15.84
CA ILE A 393 -10.07 8.08 16.43
C ILE A 393 -10.41 8.36 17.89
N VAL A 394 -9.45 8.15 18.79
CA VAL A 394 -9.57 8.54 20.20
C VAL A 394 -8.38 9.43 20.55
N ALA A 395 -8.67 10.69 20.86
CA ALA A 395 -7.69 11.72 21.16
C ALA A 395 -7.66 12.07 22.65
N THR A 396 -6.47 12.19 23.23
CA THR A 396 -6.28 12.74 24.59
C THR A 396 -6.37 14.26 24.63
N GLY A 397 -6.21 14.93 23.48
CA GLY A 397 -6.40 16.36 23.32
C GLY A 397 -7.81 16.74 22.86
N SER A 398 -7.92 17.87 22.17
CA SER A 398 -9.16 18.30 21.50
C SER A 398 -9.18 17.82 20.05
N ALA A 399 -10.37 17.76 19.44
CA ALA A 399 -10.50 17.59 18.00
C ALA A 399 -11.14 18.84 17.36
N THR A 400 -10.48 19.40 16.36
CA THR A 400 -11.00 20.49 15.53
C THR A 400 -11.38 19.94 14.17
N VAL A 401 -12.65 20.03 13.79
CA VAL A 401 -13.19 19.58 12.51
C VAL A 401 -13.74 20.79 11.76
N SER A 402 -13.05 21.21 10.70
CA SER A 402 -13.39 22.44 9.97
C SER A 402 -13.95 22.12 8.59
N GLY A 403 -15.08 21.41 8.51
CA GLY A 403 -15.70 21.09 7.23
C GLY A 403 -15.00 19.97 6.45
N ALA A 404 -14.27 19.09 7.13
CA ALA A 404 -13.75 17.86 6.53
C ALA A 404 -14.89 16.96 6.04
N ASN A 405 -14.62 16.11 5.04
CA ASN A 405 -15.56 15.13 4.54
C ASN A 405 -15.47 13.84 5.36
N MET A 406 -16.60 13.18 5.62
CA MET A 406 -16.62 11.81 6.11
C MET A 406 -17.07 10.86 4.99
N THR A 407 -16.37 9.75 4.82
CA THR A 407 -16.79 8.65 3.95
C THR A 407 -17.06 7.41 4.78
N LEU A 408 -18.13 6.69 4.48
CA LEU A 408 -18.44 5.41 5.10
C LEU A 408 -18.34 4.24 4.10
N ALA A 409 -17.80 3.12 4.56
CA ALA A 409 -17.70 1.88 3.83
C ALA A 409 -17.89 0.67 4.77
N LEU A 410 -18.19 -0.51 4.21
CA LEU A 410 -18.18 -1.76 4.97
C LEU A 410 -16.88 -2.53 4.75
N GLU A 411 -16.28 -3.04 5.84
CA GLU A 411 -15.03 -3.81 5.85
C GLU A 411 -15.08 -5.01 4.88
N ASN A 412 -16.24 -5.66 4.79
CA ASN A 412 -16.49 -6.81 3.93
C ASN A 412 -17.80 -6.61 3.16
N ALA A 413 -17.77 -5.84 2.07
CA ALA A 413 -18.93 -5.60 1.19
C ALA A 413 -19.29 -6.81 0.30
N THR A 414 -19.13 -8.05 0.79
CA THR A 414 -19.49 -9.27 0.06
C THR A 414 -21.00 -9.47 0.07
N PRO A 415 -21.62 -9.86 -1.06
CA PRO A 415 -23.04 -10.21 -1.10
C PRO A 415 -23.41 -11.26 -0.05
N VAL A 416 -24.53 -11.07 0.61
CA VAL A 416 -25.00 -11.97 1.66
C VAL A 416 -25.68 -13.17 1.02
N ALA A 417 -25.34 -14.39 1.45
CA ALA A 417 -25.99 -15.59 0.94
C ALA A 417 -27.50 -15.57 1.25
N LEU A 418 -28.32 -15.86 0.24
CA LEU A 418 -29.78 -15.98 0.39
C LEU A 418 -30.10 -17.22 1.22
N SER A 419 -30.29 -17.01 2.53
CA SER A 419 -30.61 -18.07 3.49
C SER A 419 -31.60 -17.55 4.53
N SER A 420 -32.22 -18.46 5.28
CA SER A 420 -33.09 -18.12 6.40
C SER A 420 -32.32 -17.77 7.68
N ALA A 421 -30.98 -17.75 7.64
CA ALA A 421 -30.18 -17.38 8.79
C ALA A 421 -30.31 -15.87 9.07
N PRO A 422 -30.50 -15.44 10.33
CA PRO A 422 -30.60 -14.02 10.66
C PRO A 422 -29.28 -13.30 10.38
N ILE A 423 -29.35 -12.20 9.64
CA ILE A 423 -28.19 -11.36 9.30
C ILE A 423 -28.13 -10.16 10.24
N GLN A 424 -26.93 -9.80 10.66
CA GLN A 424 -26.73 -8.59 11.46
C GLN A 424 -26.61 -7.39 10.52
N SER A 425 -27.65 -6.54 10.50
CA SER A 425 -27.61 -5.30 9.72
C SER A 425 -26.76 -4.23 10.38
N VAL A 426 -26.20 -3.33 9.56
CA VAL A 426 -25.57 -2.09 10.00
C VAL A 426 -26.58 -0.94 10.14
N VAL A 427 -27.74 -1.03 9.46
CA VAL A 427 -28.75 0.03 9.51
C VAL A 427 -29.35 0.13 10.91
N GLY A 428 -29.61 1.36 11.36
CA GLY A 428 -30.12 1.64 12.71
C GLY A 428 -29.06 1.54 13.81
N ARG A 429 -27.80 1.19 13.49
CA ARG A 429 -26.70 1.20 14.46
C ARG A 429 -26.07 2.58 14.58
N GLN A 430 -25.60 2.88 15.78
CA GLN A 430 -24.84 4.08 16.10
C GLN A 430 -23.40 3.69 16.50
N TYR A 431 -22.42 4.38 15.93
CA TYR A 431 -21.00 4.12 16.16
C TYR A 431 -20.29 5.38 16.63
N ASN A 432 -19.49 5.29 17.70
CA ASN A 432 -18.62 6.39 18.11
C ASN A 432 -17.36 6.40 17.25
N VAL A 433 -17.30 7.32 16.29
CA VAL A 433 -16.24 7.37 15.28
C VAL A 433 -15.13 8.37 15.62
N LEU A 434 -15.39 9.35 16.47
CA LEU A 434 -14.37 10.28 16.96
C LEU A 434 -14.63 10.62 18.42
N GLN A 435 -13.59 10.51 19.25
CA GLN A 435 -13.61 10.90 20.66
C GLN A 435 -12.43 11.82 20.96
N ALA A 436 -12.66 12.88 21.74
CA ALA A 436 -11.60 13.80 22.16
C ALA A 436 -11.83 14.22 23.61
N ALA A 437 -10.84 13.98 24.48
CA ALA A 437 -10.98 14.23 25.91
C ALA A 437 -11.17 15.72 26.26
N ASN A 438 -10.58 16.63 25.46
CA ASN A 438 -10.69 18.08 25.66
C ASN A 438 -11.71 18.73 24.71
N GLY A 439 -12.65 17.94 24.19
CA GLY A 439 -13.79 18.42 23.43
C GLY A 439 -13.65 18.42 21.90
N ILE A 440 -14.80 18.50 21.23
CA ILE A 440 -14.95 18.62 19.78
C ILE A 440 -15.31 20.07 19.43
N ASN A 441 -14.55 20.67 18.52
CA ASN A 441 -14.82 22.00 17.96
C ASN A 441 -15.07 21.89 16.45
N GLY A 442 -16.20 22.44 16.00
CA GLY A 442 -16.61 22.41 14.59
C GLY A 442 -17.33 21.12 14.19
N GLN A 443 -17.53 20.94 12.89
CA GLN A 443 -18.35 19.87 12.30
C GLN A 443 -17.77 19.41 10.97
N PHE A 444 -18.08 18.16 10.61
CA PHE A 444 -17.87 17.65 9.25
C PHE A 444 -18.77 18.39 8.26
N GLY A 445 -18.26 18.61 7.04
CA GLY A 445 -19.00 19.32 5.99
C GLY A 445 -20.03 18.43 5.29
N SER A 446 -19.72 17.14 5.14
CA SER A 446 -20.64 16.15 4.55
C SER A 446 -20.33 14.74 5.02
N VAL A 447 -21.33 13.87 4.99
CA VAL A 447 -21.17 12.41 5.07
C VAL A 447 -21.52 11.84 3.70
N SER A 448 -20.63 11.01 3.16
CA SER A 448 -20.80 10.37 1.86
C SER A 448 -20.66 8.86 2.00
N SER A 449 -21.33 8.14 1.11
CA SER A 449 -21.42 6.69 1.09
C SER A 449 -21.28 6.19 -0.34
N ASN A 450 -20.66 5.03 -0.51
CA ASN A 450 -20.56 4.35 -1.81
C ASN A 450 -21.79 3.49 -2.13
N TYR A 451 -22.84 3.58 -1.32
CA TYR A 451 -24.07 2.79 -1.45
C TYR A 451 -25.24 3.66 -1.91
N ALA A 452 -26.13 3.09 -2.73
CA ALA A 452 -27.27 3.80 -3.32
C ALA A 452 -28.36 4.14 -2.30
N PHE A 453 -28.51 3.33 -1.25
CA PHE A 453 -29.59 3.45 -0.26
C PHE A 453 -29.08 3.60 1.16
N LEU A 454 -27.81 3.29 1.44
CA LEU A 454 -27.22 3.35 2.77
C LEU A 454 -26.39 4.62 2.91
N GLY A 455 -26.59 5.34 4.01
CA GLY A 455 -25.81 6.52 4.36
C GLY A 455 -25.67 6.66 5.86
N GLY A 456 -25.35 7.89 6.31
CA GLY A 456 -25.32 8.15 7.74
C GLY A 456 -25.44 9.61 8.11
N ARG A 457 -25.89 9.81 9.33
CA ARG A 457 -26.07 11.11 9.99
C ARG A 457 -25.19 11.19 11.22
N LEU A 458 -24.57 12.36 11.44
CA LEU A 458 -23.72 12.61 12.60
C LEU A 458 -24.47 13.24 13.76
N ASP A 459 -24.24 12.69 14.96
CA ASP A 459 -24.59 13.30 16.23
C ASP A 459 -23.33 13.82 16.93
N TYR A 460 -23.43 15.03 17.49
CA TYR A 460 -22.33 15.71 18.17
C TYR A 460 -22.63 15.81 19.66
N ALA A 461 -21.71 15.31 20.46
CA ALA A 461 -21.63 15.55 21.89
C ALA A 461 -20.39 16.40 22.19
N ALA A 462 -20.27 16.87 23.44
CA ALA A 462 -19.13 17.71 23.85
C ALA A 462 -17.77 17.07 23.53
N ASN A 463 -17.64 15.75 23.71
CA ASN A 463 -16.38 15.00 23.59
C ASN A 463 -16.42 13.87 22.55
N ALA A 464 -17.48 13.79 21.73
CA ALA A 464 -17.64 12.69 20.77
C ALA A 464 -18.45 13.07 19.53
N VAL A 465 -18.15 12.40 18.42
CA VAL A 465 -18.99 12.36 17.21
C VAL A 465 -19.43 10.93 16.98
N ALA A 466 -20.75 10.73 16.88
CA ALA A 466 -21.36 9.44 16.59
C ALA A 466 -21.94 9.41 15.18
N LEU A 467 -21.69 8.32 14.45
CA LEU A 467 -22.26 8.03 13.14
C LEU A 467 -23.47 7.11 13.31
N ASN A 468 -24.65 7.61 12.96
CA ASN A 468 -25.87 6.81 12.86
C ASN A 468 -26.00 6.33 11.42
N VAL A 469 -26.01 5.02 11.24
CA VAL A 469 -26.15 4.41 9.92
C VAL A 469 -27.63 4.26 9.61
N GLU A 470 -28.05 4.77 8.46
CA GLU A 470 -29.47 4.83 8.09
C GLU A 470 -29.68 4.55 6.60
N GLN A 471 -30.89 4.10 6.29
CA GLN A 471 -31.34 4.03 4.91
C GLN A 471 -31.75 5.44 4.47
N THR A 472 -30.99 6.02 3.55
CA THR A 472 -31.14 7.41 3.10
C THR A 472 -32.07 7.56 1.90
N ALA A 473 -32.40 6.46 1.22
CA ALA A 473 -33.33 6.44 0.10
C ALA A 473 -34.15 5.14 0.08
N ALA A 474 -35.43 5.24 -0.27
CA ALA A 474 -36.28 4.07 -0.47
C ALA A 474 -35.81 3.25 -1.68
N PHE A 475 -35.99 1.92 -1.65
CA PHE A 475 -35.54 1.07 -2.76
C PHE A 475 -36.24 1.42 -4.08
N ASN A 476 -37.52 1.82 -4.02
CA ASN A 476 -38.30 2.19 -5.19
C ASN A 476 -37.86 3.52 -5.84
N SER A 477 -37.01 4.32 -5.18
CA SER A 477 -36.56 5.62 -5.68
C SER A 477 -35.75 5.53 -6.98
N VAL A 478 -35.17 4.37 -7.27
CA VAL A 478 -34.37 4.13 -8.47
C VAL A 478 -35.06 3.24 -9.51
N ALA A 479 -36.29 2.80 -9.23
CA ALA A 479 -37.09 1.97 -10.13
C ALA A 479 -37.51 2.76 -11.38
N GLN A 480 -37.60 2.08 -12.52
CA GLN A 480 -38.02 2.67 -13.80
C GLN A 480 -39.35 2.10 -14.30
N THR A 481 -39.75 0.91 -13.84
CA THR A 481 -41.01 0.26 -14.23
C THR A 481 -41.93 0.03 -13.03
N PRO A 482 -43.25 -0.09 -13.23
CA PRO A 482 -44.19 -0.44 -12.16
C PRO A 482 -43.82 -1.75 -11.44
N ASN A 483 -43.35 -2.77 -12.17
CA ASN A 483 -42.93 -4.05 -11.57
C ASN A 483 -41.69 -3.86 -10.69
N GLN A 484 -40.70 -3.10 -11.15
CA GLN A 484 -39.51 -2.79 -10.33
C GLN A 484 -39.90 -2.06 -9.05
N ALA A 485 -40.82 -1.09 -9.13
CA ALA A 485 -41.29 -0.36 -7.96
C ALA A 485 -42.07 -1.27 -6.98
N ALA A 486 -42.89 -2.19 -7.50
CA ALA A 486 -43.62 -3.17 -6.69
C ALA A 486 -42.67 -4.14 -5.97
N VAL A 487 -41.67 -4.67 -6.68
CA VAL A 487 -40.64 -5.55 -6.11
C VAL A 487 -39.79 -4.81 -5.08
N ALA A 488 -39.34 -3.60 -5.39
CA ALA A 488 -38.53 -2.79 -4.49
C ALA A 488 -39.29 -2.51 -3.18
N THR A 489 -40.58 -2.18 -3.28
CA THR A 489 -41.45 -1.94 -2.11
C THR A 489 -41.64 -3.23 -1.30
N ALA A 490 -41.86 -4.37 -1.94
CA ALA A 490 -41.99 -5.67 -1.27
C ALA A 490 -40.67 -6.08 -0.59
N ALA A 491 -39.54 -5.88 -1.24
CA ALA A 491 -38.22 -6.19 -0.70
C ALA A 491 -37.86 -5.30 0.49
N GLU A 492 -38.25 -4.02 0.45
CA GLU A 492 -38.07 -3.08 1.56
C GLU A 492 -38.88 -3.48 2.81
N GLN A 493 -40.10 -4.01 2.62
CA GLN A 493 -40.95 -4.51 3.70
C GLN A 493 -40.38 -5.74 4.42
N LEU A 494 -39.43 -6.47 3.82
CA LEU A 494 -38.75 -7.59 4.48
C LEU A 494 -37.89 -7.13 5.67
N GLY A 495 -37.42 -5.87 5.64
CA GLY A 495 -36.71 -5.23 6.73
C GLY A 495 -35.28 -5.72 6.98
N ALA A 496 -34.59 -4.98 7.85
CA ALA A 496 -33.22 -5.25 8.26
C ALA A 496 -33.04 -6.67 8.81
N GLY A 497 -31.98 -7.34 8.38
CA GLY A 497 -31.64 -8.71 8.74
C GLY A 497 -32.20 -9.78 7.79
N ASN A 498 -33.03 -9.41 6.80
CA ASN A 498 -33.41 -10.29 5.71
C ASN A 498 -32.38 -10.25 4.58
N ALA A 499 -31.99 -11.42 4.03
CA ALA A 499 -30.94 -11.50 3.02
C ALA A 499 -31.23 -10.69 1.74
N VAL A 500 -32.50 -10.62 1.30
CA VAL A 500 -32.87 -9.82 0.12
C VAL A 500 -32.75 -8.33 0.43
N TYR A 501 -33.22 -7.90 1.59
CA TYR A 501 -33.11 -6.52 2.05
C TYR A 501 -31.64 -6.09 2.16
N GLU A 502 -30.79 -6.89 2.81
CA GLU A 502 -29.37 -6.57 3.01
C GLU A 502 -28.62 -6.46 1.68
N ASN A 503 -28.82 -7.38 0.74
CA ASN A 503 -28.14 -7.28 -0.57
C ASN A 503 -28.55 -6.03 -1.36
N LEU A 504 -29.83 -5.65 -1.31
CA LEU A 504 -30.30 -4.43 -1.95
C LEU A 504 -29.76 -3.18 -1.26
N LEU A 505 -29.75 -3.14 0.07
CA LEU A 505 -29.21 -2.05 0.87
C LEU A 505 -27.72 -1.78 0.54
N LEU A 506 -26.94 -2.84 0.32
CA LEU A 506 -25.51 -2.79 0.00
C LEU A 506 -25.19 -2.55 -1.47
N THR A 507 -26.20 -2.29 -2.30
CA THR A 507 -25.98 -2.02 -3.72
C THR A 507 -25.33 -0.66 -3.92
N GLN A 508 -24.26 -0.61 -4.73
CA GLN A 508 -23.49 0.61 -4.97
C GLN A 508 -24.08 1.52 -6.06
N SER A 509 -24.92 0.98 -6.95
CA SER A 509 -25.47 1.74 -8.07
C SER A 509 -26.96 1.50 -8.29
N ALA A 510 -27.65 2.55 -8.75
CA ALA A 510 -29.05 2.47 -9.16
C ALA A 510 -29.31 1.42 -10.27
N ALA A 511 -28.33 1.18 -11.15
CA ALA A 511 -28.44 0.18 -12.21
C ALA A 511 -28.45 -1.24 -11.64
N SER A 512 -27.48 -1.57 -10.78
CA SER A 512 -27.41 -2.87 -10.11
C SER A 512 -28.66 -3.16 -9.26
N ALA A 513 -29.24 -2.12 -8.65
CA ALA A 513 -30.47 -2.25 -7.89
C ALA A 513 -31.66 -2.61 -8.80
N ARG A 514 -31.80 -1.91 -9.94
CA ARG A 514 -32.83 -2.23 -10.95
C ARG A 514 -32.70 -3.64 -11.52
N ASP A 515 -31.48 -4.09 -11.79
CA ASP A 515 -31.24 -5.46 -12.25
C ASP A 515 -31.71 -6.49 -11.21
N SER A 516 -31.48 -6.19 -9.93
CA SER A 516 -31.94 -7.04 -8.82
C SER A 516 -33.47 -7.05 -8.72
N PHE A 517 -34.13 -5.89 -8.86
CA PHE A 517 -35.59 -5.81 -8.90
C PHE A 517 -36.17 -6.60 -10.08
N GLN A 518 -35.53 -6.53 -11.25
CA GLN A 518 -35.97 -7.25 -12.44
C GLN A 518 -35.87 -8.76 -12.27
N GLN A 519 -34.79 -9.26 -11.65
CA GLN A 519 -34.62 -10.69 -11.36
C GLN A 519 -35.65 -11.23 -10.34
N LEU A 520 -36.06 -10.39 -9.38
CA LEU A 520 -37.02 -10.75 -8.33
C LEU A 520 -38.49 -10.56 -8.75
N SER A 521 -38.75 -10.04 -9.95
CA SER A 521 -40.09 -9.68 -10.43
C SER A 521 -41.07 -10.83 -10.60
N GLY A 522 -40.57 -12.04 -10.85
CA GLY A 522 -41.42 -13.21 -11.12
C GLY A 522 -42.24 -13.09 -12.40
N GLU A 523 -41.89 -12.19 -13.32
CA GLU A 523 -42.64 -11.95 -14.58
C GLU A 523 -42.78 -13.20 -15.47
N ILE A 524 -41.99 -14.24 -15.23
CA ILE A 524 -42.11 -15.51 -15.94
C ILE A 524 -43.43 -16.25 -15.68
N TYR A 525 -44.01 -16.12 -14.47
CA TYR A 525 -45.26 -16.80 -14.14
C TYR A 525 -46.46 -16.34 -14.99
N PRO A 526 -46.76 -15.03 -15.11
CA PRO A 526 -47.81 -14.57 -16.02
C PRO A 526 -47.45 -14.77 -17.51
N ALA A 527 -46.16 -14.77 -17.87
CA ALA A 527 -45.72 -15.04 -19.24
C ALA A 527 -46.04 -16.49 -19.67
N ILE A 528 -45.84 -17.47 -18.78
CA ILE A 528 -46.24 -18.88 -19.01
C ILE A 528 -47.75 -18.96 -19.30
N GLY A 529 -48.59 -18.28 -18.52
CA GLY A 529 -50.04 -18.26 -18.76
C GLY A 529 -50.41 -17.71 -20.14
N SER A 530 -49.73 -16.65 -20.57
CA SER A 530 -49.92 -16.06 -21.90
C SER A 530 -49.51 -17.01 -23.02
N VAL A 531 -48.37 -17.70 -22.86
CA VAL A 531 -47.90 -18.73 -23.80
C VAL A 531 -48.90 -19.88 -23.90
N LEU A 532 -49.38 -20.42 -22.78
CA LEU A 532 -50.35 -21.51 -22.79
C LEU A 532 -51.66 -21.14 -23.50
N ILE A 533 -52.15 -19.91 -23.32
CA ILE A 533 -53.31 -19.40 -24.05
C ILE A 533 -53.01 -19.31 -25.55
N ASN A 534 -51.83 -18.82 -25.94
CA ASN A 534 -51.45 -18.72 -27.34
C ASN A 534 -51.26 -20.11 -27.98
N ASP A 535 -50.63 -21.04 -27.26
CA ASP A 535 -50.37 -22.41 -27.69
C ASP A 535 -51.66 -23.21 -27.88
N SER A 536 -52.71 -22.92 -27.10
CA SER A 536 -54.04 -23.52 -27.29
C SER A 536 -54.61 -23.25 -28.68
N ARG A 537 -54.15 -22.19 -29.37
CA ARG A 537 -54.51 -21.93 -30.76
C ARG A 537 -53.98 -23.01 -31.69
N GLN A 538 -52.77 -23.54 -31.46
CA GLN A 538 -52.19 -24.59 -32.32
C GLN A 538 -53.05 -25.85 -32.33
N VAL A 539 -53.60 -26.22 -31.17
CA VAL A 539 -54.52 -27.37 -31.05
C VAL A 539 -55.86 -27.07 -31.73
N ARG A 540 -56.42 -25.87 -31.52
CA ARG A 540 -57.67 -25.46 -32.19
C ARG A 540 -57.52 -25.36 -33.69
N ASP A 541 -56.41 -24.81 -34.19
CA ASP A 541 -56.13 -24.68 -35.62
C ASP A 541 -55.93 -26.07 -36.24
N ALA A 542 -55.27 -27.02 -35.55
CA ALA A 542 -55.17 -28.41 -36.02
C ALA A 542 -56.54 -29.10 -36.13
N VAL A 543 -57.42 -28.93 -35.13
CA VAL A 543 -58.78 -29.46 -35.17
C VAL A 543 -59.62 -28.74 -36.25
N GLY A 544 -59.48 -27.42 -36.36
CA GLY A 544 -60.18 -26.60 -37.35
C GLY A 544 -59.77 -26.93 -38.79
N GLU A 545 -58.48 -27.16 -39.04
CA GLU A 545 -57.97 -27.68 -40.31
C GLU A 545 -58.56 -29.07 -40.63
N ARG A 546 -58.64 -29.97 -39.63
CA ARG A 546 -59.25 -31.30 -39.83
C ARG A 546 -60.76 -31.21 -40.15
N LEU A 547 -61.47 -30.30 -39.50
CA LEU A 547 -62.89 -30.01 -39.79
C LEU A 547 -63.06 -29.31 -41.16
N GLY A 548 -62.15 -28.42 -41.54
CA GLY A 548 -62.18 -27.70 -42.81
C GLY A 548 -61.77 -28.55 -44.02
N ALA A 549 -60.96 -29.59 -43.80
CA ALA A 549 -60.55 -30.55 -44.83
C ALA A 549 -61.72 -31.36 -45.44
N SER A 550 -62.94 -31.22 -44.92
CA SER A 550 -64.16 -31.87 -45.44
C SER A 550 -65.21 -30.94 -46.06
N VAL A 551 -65.03 -29.60 -46.08
CA VAL A 551 -66.14 -28.68 -46.46
C VAL A 551 -65.97 -27.99 -47.84
N PHE A 552 -64.76 -27.90 -48.41
CA PHE A 552 -64.53 -27.12 -49.65
C PHE A 552 -63.76 -27.83 -50.78
N GLY A 553 -63.60 -29.16 -50.72
CA GLY A 553 -63.03 -29.95 -51.81
C GLY A 553 -64.00 -30.08 -52.99
N THR A 554 -64.04 -29.09 -53.88
CA THR A 554 -64.81 -29.10 -55.14
C THR A 554 -64.05 -29.79 -56.26
N ASP A 555 -63.53 -31.00 -56.01
CA ASP A 555 -63.08 -31.89 -57.09
C ASP A 555 -63.41 -33.34 -56.71
N GLY A 556 -64.30 -33.94 -57.50
CA GLY A 556 -64.95 -35.23 -57.24
C GLY A 556 -64.03 -36.45 -57.34
N ASN A 557 -63.06 -36.55 -56.44
CA ASN A 557 -62.29 -37.77 -56.22
C ASN A 557 -62.23 -38.04 -54.71
N THR A 558 -63.24 -38.74 -54.20
CA THR A 558 -63.31 -39.25 -52.82
C THR A 558 -62.26 -40.34 -52.61
N ALA A 559 -61.00 -39.94 -52.44
CA ALA A 559 -60.08 -40.76 -51.67
C ALA A 559 -60.70 -40.92 -50.28
N ALA A 560 -60.91 -42.17 -49.84
CA ALA A 560 -61.33 -42.48 -48.48
C ALA A 560 -60.40 -41.73 -47.53
N GLN A 561 -60.90 -40.67 -46.89
CA GLN A 561 -60.13 -40.01 -45.84
C GLN A 561 -60.01 -41.01 -44.71
N ASP A 562 -58.78 -41.38 -44.37
CA ASP A 562 -58.54 -42.18 -43.18
C ASP A 562 -59.17 -41.46 -41.98
N ASN A 563 -59.98 -42.22 -41.23
CA ASN A 563 -60.61 -41.78 -40.00
C ASN A 563 -59.59 -41.47 -38.90
N VAL A 564 -58.29 -41.68 -39.16
CA VAL A 564 -57.18 -41.42 -38.25
C VAL A 564 -56.31 -40.32 -38.86
N TRP A 565 -55.89 -39.36 -38.05
CA TRP A 565 -54.98 -38.30 -38.47
C TRP A 565 -53.88 -38.05 -37.46
N LEU A 566 -52.76 -37.55 -37.96
CA LEU A 566 -51.59 -37.13 -37.19
C LEU A 566 -51.20 -35.70 -37.60
N LYS A 567 -50.86 -34.87 -36.62
CA LYS A 567 -50.38 -33.49 -36.84
C LYS A 567 -49.17 -33.23 -35.98
N ALA A 568 -48.05 -32.88 -36.62
CA ALA A 568 -46.91 -32.31 -35.91
C ALA A 568 -47.16 -30.83 -35.63
N LEU A 569 -46.88 -30.41 -34.40
CA LEU A 569 -46.93 -29.01 -33.96
C LEU A 569 -45.52 -28.44 -33.94
N GLY A 570 -45.36 -27.21 -34.43
CA GLY A 570 -44.09 -26.50 -34.48
C GLY A 570 -44.31 -25.01 -34.71
N ALA A 571 -43.96 -24.19 -33.73
CA ALA A 571 -43.98 -22.74 -33.88
C ALA A 571 -42.94 -22.05 -33.00
N TRP A 572 -42.55 -20.85 -33.42
CA TRP A 572 -41.70 -19.93 -32.67
C TRP A 572 -42.43 -18.60 -32.55
N GLY A 573 -42.31 -17.96 -31.38
CA GLY A 573 -42.93 -16.69 -31.08
C GLY A 573 -41.95 -15.72 -30.43
N LYS A 574 -42.20 -14.43 -30.64
CA LYS A 574 -41.57 -13.34 -29.89
C LYS A 574 -42.65 -12.38 -29.43
N THR A 575 -42.61 -12.05 -28.15
CA THR A 575 -43.38 -10.96 -27.55
C THR A 575 -42.39 -9.87 -27.17
N ASP A 576 -42.54 -8.69 -27.76
CA ASP A 576 -41.68 -7.54 -27.45
C ASP A 576 -42.00 -6.99 -26.05
N SER A 577 -40.98 -6.44 -25.39
CA SER A 577 -41.14 -5.77 -24.10
C SER A 577 -41.99 -4.52 -24.22
N ARG A 578 -42.71 -4.18 -23.15
CA ARG A 578 -43.35 -2.86 -22.95
C ARG A 578 -42.83 -2.20 -21.67
N ASP A 579 -43.29 -0.98 -21.41
CA ASP A 579 -42.88 -0.19 -20.24
C ASP A 579 -43.10 -0.89 -18.89
N ASP A 580 -44.01 -1.88 -18.85
CA ASP A 580 -44.43 -2.61 -17.65
C ASP A 580 -44.20 -4.13 -17.72
N THR A 581 -43.68 -4.66 -18.83
CA THR A 581 -43.58 -6.11 -19.05
C THR A 581 -42.35 -6.49 -19.87
N ALA A 582 -41.60 -7.46 -19.37
CA ALA A 582 -40.45 -8.02 -20.07
C ALA A 582 -40.89 -8.84 -21.29
N GLY A 583 -40.15 -8.64 -22.39
CA GLY A 583 -40.34 -9.43 -23.59
C GLY A 583 -39.86 -10.87 -23.41
N TYR A 584 -40.36 -11.77 -24.23
CA TYR A 584 -39.95 -13.17 -24.22
C TYR A 584 -40.00 -13.79 -25.61
N THR A 585 -39.17 -14.82 -25.81
CA THR A 585 -39.26 -15.71 -26.96
C THR A 585 -39.83 -17.04 -26.51
N SER A 586 -40.72 -17.63 -27.32
CA SER A 586 -41.29 -18.95 -27.06
C SER A 586 -41.11 -19.88 -28.26
N SER A 587 -41.13 -21.18 -27.99
CA SER A 587 -41.23 -22.21 -29.02
C SER A 587 -42.14 -23.33 -28.54
N ILE A 588 -42.94 -23.90 -29.43
CA ILE A 588 -43.75 -25.10 -29.16
C ILE A 588 -43.39 -26.18 -30.17
N GLY A 589 -43.23 -27.41 -29.67
CA GLY A 589 -43.09 -28.62 -30.47
C GLY A 589 -44.01 -29.71 -29.93
N GLY A 590 -44.63 -30.51 -30.80
CA GLY A 590 -45.54 -31.54 -30.32
C GLY A 590 -46.14 -32.42 -31.40
N LEU A 591 -46.99 -33.34 -30.97
CA LEU A 591 -47.74 -34.24 -31.84
C LEU A 591 -49.18 -34.38 -31.34
N LEU A 592 -50.13 -34.22 -32.24
CA LEU A 592 -51.54 -34.55 -32.03
C LEU A 592 -51.91 -35.75 -32.90
N ALA A 593 -52.74 -36.63 -32.35
CA ALA A 593 -53.36 -37.74 -33.04
C ALA A 593 -54.86 -37.71 -32.77
N GLY A 594 -55.66 -37.94 -33.80
CA GLY A 594 -57.11 -37.96 -33.64
C GLY A 594 -57.76 -39.06 -34.47
N VAL A 595 -58.96 -39.41 -34.06
CA VAL A 595 -59.86 -40.28 -34.81
C VAL A 595 -61.22 -39.59 -34.96
N ASP A 596 -61.77 -39.58 -36.17
CA ASP A 596 -63.08 -39.02 -36.48
C ASP A 596 -63.88 -39.88 -37.45
N GLY A 597 -65.18 -39.62 -37.53
CA GLY A 597 -66.09 -40.23 -38.48
C GLY A 597 -67.28 -39.32 -38.78
N ASN A 598 -67.93 -39.57 -39.92
CA ASN A 598 -69.13 -38.84 -40.31
C ASN A 598 -70.36 -39.43 -39.59
N LEU A 599 -71.11 -38.58 -38.89
CA LEU A 599 -72.41 -38.89 -38.30
C LEU A 599 -73.55 -38.71 -39.32
N ALA A 600 -73.38 -37.78 -40.26
CA ALA A 600 -74.27 -37.48 -41.38
C ALA A 600 -73.44 -36.94 -42.57
N ASP A 601 -74.07 -36.69 -43.73
CA ASP A 601 -73.38 -36.21 -44.94
C ASP A 601 -72.62 -34.88 -44.73
N ASP A 602 -73.07 -34.06 -43.78
CA ASP A 602 -72.51 -32.77 -43.43
C ASP A 602 -71.90 -32.71 -42.01
N THR A 603 -72.02 -33.77 -41.20
CA THR A 603 -71.67 -33.69 -39.76
C THR A 603 -70.56 -34.67 -39.39
N ARG A 604 -69.46 -34.18 -38.82
CA ARG A 604 -68.29 -34.97 -38.39
C ARG A 604 -68.05 -34.87 -36.89
N LEU A 605 -67.86 -36.01 -36.22
CA LEU A 605 -67.48 -36.13 -34.81
C LEU A 605 -66.13 -36.83 -34.68
N GLY A 606 -65.27 -36.30 -33.83
CA GLY A 606 -63.99 -36.92 -33.51
C GLY A 606 -63.47 -36.66 -32.11
N VAL A 607 -62.45 -37.41 -31.76
CA VAL A 607 -61.63 -37.21 -30.56
C VAL A 607 -60.19 -36.97 -30.97
N VAL A 608 -59.49 -36.16 -30.19
CA VAL A 608 -58.08 -35.83 -30.38
C VAL A 608 -57.36 -35.99 -29.05
N ALA A 609 -56.17 -36.57 -29.08
CA ALA A 609 -55.25 -36.58 -27.97
C ALA A 609 -53.84 -36.24 -28.45
N GLY A 610 -52.98 -35.75 -27.57
CA GLY A 610 -51.60 -35.50 -27.94
C GLY A 610 -50.78 -34.86 -26.85
N TYR A 611 -49.57 -34.48 -27.21
CA TYR A 611 -48.59 -33.89 -26.31
C TYR A 611 -47.86 -32.74 -27.01
N SER A 612 -47.56 -31.69 -26.26
CA SER A 612 -46.67 -30.61 -26.70
C SER A 612 -45.74 -30.17 -25.58
N ASP A 613 -44.50 -29.86 -25.94
CA ASP A 613 -43.52 -29.18 -25.12
C ASP A 613 -43.39 -27.73 -25.60
N SER A 614 -43.48 -26.80 -24.66
CA SER A 614 -43.31 -25.37 -24.91
C SER A 614 -42.15 -24.82 -24.09
N SER A 615 -41.20 -24.15 -24.73
CA SER A 615 -40.10 -23.46 -24.07
C SER A 615 -40.31 -21.94 -24.10
N LEU A 616 -39.92 -21.25 -23.03
CA LEU A 616 -39.95 -19.80 -22.91
C LEU A 616 -38.64 -19.28 -22.32
N ASN A 617 -38.12 -18.19 -22.90
CA ASN A 617 -36.93 -17.50 -22.44
C ASN A 617 -37.16 -15.98 -22.44
N MET A 618 -36.92 -15.33 -21.31
CA MET A 618 -37.14 -13.89 -21.10
C MET A 618 -35.86 -13.04 -21.25
N GLY A 619 -34.77 -13.63 -21.75
CA GLY A 619 -33.52 -12.91 -22.04
C GLY A 619 -32.70 -12.52 -20.80
N SER A 620 -31.73 -11.63 -21.00
CA SER A 620 -30.72 -11.25 -20.00
C SER A 620 -31.19 -10.23 -18.96
N GLY A 621 -32.44 -9.78 -19.00
CA GLY A 621 -32.99 -8.92 -17.95
C GLY A 621 -33.36 -9.74 -16.72
N THR A 622 -34.41 -10.56 -16.85
CA THR A 622 -34.91 -11.42 -15.77
C THR A 622 -34.13 -12.72 -15.61
N HIS A 623 -33.29 -13.10 -16.60
CA HIS A 623 -32.58 -14.39 -16.66
C HIS A 623 -33.49 -15.62 -16.49
N SER A 624 -34.79 -15.47 -16.75
CA SER A 624 -35.80 -16.48 -16.46
C SER A 624 -36.07 -17.36 -17.69
N ARG A 625 -36.18 -18.67 -17.45
CA ARG A 625 -36.54 -19.69 -18.46
C ARG A 625 -37.56 -20.66 -17.90
N ALA A 626 -38.44 -21.15 -18.75
CA ALA A 626 -39.44 -22.15 -18.40
C ALA A 626 -39.61 -23.16 -19.54
N SER A 627 -39.96 -24.39 -19.18
CA SER A 627 -40.45 -25.44 -20.08
C SER A 627 -41.80 -25.93 -19.57
N VAL A 628 -42.73 -26.20 -20.47
CA VAL A 628 -44.11 -26.59 -20.13
C VAL A 628 -44.53 -27.79 -20.96
N ASP A 629 -44.74 -28.91 -20.28
CA ASP A 629 -45.29 -30.13 -20.83
C ASP A 629 -46.82 -30.08 -20.79
N SER A 630 -47.46 -30.12 -21.96
CA SER A 630 -48.92 -30.10 -22.09
C SER A 630 -49.45 -31.39 -22.69
N TYR A 631 -50.45 -31.96 -22.04
CA TYR A 631 -51.19 -33.13 -22.52
C TYR A 631 -52.58 -32.69 -22.98
N HIS A 632 -52.93 -33.03 -24.21
CA HIS A 632 -54.16 -32.61 -24.86
C HIS A 632 -55.13 -33.78 -24.92
N LEU A 633 -56.40 -33.54 -24.59
CA LEU A 633 -57.51 -34.45 -24.82
C LEU A 633 -58.75 -33.61 -25.15
N GLY A 634 -59.40 -33.90 -26.27
CA GLY A 634 -60.57 -33.16 -26.71
C GLY A 634 -61.50 -34.00 -27.57
N ALA A 635 -62.75 -33.56 -27.65
CA ALA A 635 -63.71 -34.01 -28.64
C ALA A 635 -64.12 -32.80 -29.49
N TYR A 636 -64.41 -33.03 -30.76
CA TYR A 636 -64.84 -31.99 -31.68
C TYR A 636 -65.98 -32.49 -32.56
N LEU A 637 -66.93 -31.59 -32.82
CA LEU A 637 -68.06 -31.79 -33.70
C LEU A 637 -68.12 -30.59 -34.64
N GLY A 638 -68.23 -30.82 -35.95
CA GLY A 638 -68.42 -29.78 -36.94
C GLY A 638 -69.53 -30.16 -37.92
N GLN A 639 -70.29 -29.15 -38.36
CA GLN A 639 -71.29 -29.21 -39.42
C GLN A 639 -70.83 -28.30 -40.57
#